data_AF-A0A661N703-F1
#
_entry.id   AF-A0A661N703-F1
#
_cell.length_a   1.000
_cell.length_b   1.000
_cell.length_c   1.000
_cell.angle_alpha   90.00
_cell.angle_beta   90.00
_cell.angle_gamma   90.00
#
_symmetry.space_group_name_H-M   'P 1'
#
loop_
_entity.id
_entity.type
_entity.pdbx_description
1 polymer ?
#
loop_
_entity_poly.entity_id
_entity_poly.type
_entity_poly.pdbx_seq_one_letter_code
_entity_poly.pdbx_strand_id
1 'polypeptide(L)'
;MVEETIARLGGPSIADYVEFVTRYGGAMVGANPVHGIQPSNAMGSQSTVEAETLRFRKDGWPGTSDGLVVSVDARGNPVVLGADGQLTSFDHDTGETHVVAASFERFLLLLLGEGDASA
;
A
#
# COMPACT_ATOMS: atom_id res chain seq x y z
N MET A 1 2.96 4.48 18.18
CA MET A 1 1.69 4.18 17.49
C MET A 1 1.90 3.73 16.06
N VAL A 2 2.50 4.53 15.14
CA VAL A 2 2.63 4.11 13.72
C VAL A 2 3.50 2.87 13.55
N GLU A 3 4.75 2.95 13.99
CA GLU A 3 5.71 1.85 13.96
C GLU A 3 5.20 0.61 14.71
N GLU A 4 4.51 0.81 15.82
CA GLU A 4 3.95 -0.28 16.62
C GLU A 4 2.83 -1.02 15.89
N THR A 5 1.94 -0.29 15.20
CA THR A 5 0.91 -0.91 14.36
C THR A 5 1.54 -1.67 13.20
N ILE A 6 2.54 -1.09 12.52
CA ILE A 6 3.27 -1.74 11.44
C ILE A 6 3.95 -3.03 11.93
N ALA A 7 4.65 -2.96 13.07
CA ALA A 7 5.31 -4.10 13.68
C ALA A 7 4.32 -5.20 14.09
N ARG A 8 3.15 -4.82 14.64
CA ARG A 8 2.07 -5.78 15.00
C ARG A 8 1.49 -6.50 13.78
N LEU A 9 1.48 -5.84 12.62
CA LEU A 9 1.10 -6.46 11.35
C LEU A 9 2.21 -7.33 10.75
N GLY A 10 3.42 -7.30 11.31
CA GLY A 10 4.60 -7.95 10.72
C GLY A 10 5.06 -7.29 9.43
N GLY A 11 4.67 -6.03 9.20
CA GLY A 11 5.02 -5.27 8.01
C GLY A 11 6.34 -4.51 8.14
N PRO A 12 6.87 -3.96 7.04
CA PRO A 12 8.16 -3.30 7.03
C PRO A 12 8.09 -1.85 7.50
N SER A 13 9.13 -1.43 8.24
CA SER A 13 9.34 -0.03 8.63
C SER A 13 10.08 0.70 7.50
N ILE A 14 9.31 1.24 6.55
CA ILE A 14 9.83 2.03 5.42
C ILE A 14 9.68 3.51 5.75
N ALA A 15 10.79 4.24 5.83
CA ALA A 15 10.85 5.60 6.35
C ALA A 15 9.82 6.55 5.70
N ASP A 16 9.75 6.59 4.37
CA ASP A 16 8.85 7.51 3.65
C ASP A 16 7.37 7.15 3.85
N TYR A 17 7.06 5.85 3.96
CA TYR A 17 5.70 5.40 4.26
C TYR A 17 5.30 5.74 5.71
N VAL A 18 6.21 5.50 6.66
CA VAL A 18 6.00 5.86 8.08
C VAL A 18 5.77 7.35 8.21
N GLU A 19 6.55 8.17 7.52
CA GLU A 19 6.39 9.62 7.49
C GLU A 19 5.03 10.02 6.93
N PHE A 20 4.64 9.46 5.78
CA PHE A 20 3.33 9.71 5.16
C PHE A 20 2.18 9.39 6.11
N VAL A 21 2.17 8.20 6.71
CA VAL A 21 1.10 7.80 7.62
C VAL A 21 1.11 8.62 8.91
N THR A 22 2.28 9.03 9.39
CA THR A 22 2.40 9.90 10.57
C THR A 22 1.80 11.28 10.30
N ARG A 23 2.04 11.85 9.12
CA ARG A 23 1.56 13.18 8.75
C ARG A 23 0.07 13.20 8.37
N TYR A 24 -0.37 12.21 7.62
CA TYR A 24 -1.68 12.23 6.94
C TYR A 24 -2.66 11.18 7.46
N GLY A 25 -2.18 10.14 8.14
CA GLY A 25 -2.99 8.99 8.53
C GLY A 25 -3.32 8.05 7.36
N GLY A 26 -3.63 8.61 6.19
CA GLY A 26 -3.94 8.00 4.90
C GLY A 26 -4.38 9.12 3.96
N ALA A 27 -4.36 8.92 2.64
CA ALA A 27 -4.77 9.99 1.72
C ALA A 27 -5.42 9.46 0.44
N MET A 28 -6.17 10.34 -0.23
CA MET A 28 -6.40 10.21 -1.67
C MET A 28 -5.22 10.82 -2.40
N VAL A 29 -4.57 10.06 -3.29
CA VAL A 29 -3.46 10.51 -4.13
C VAL A 29 -3.89 10.31 -5.58
N GLY A 30 -4.09 11.42 -6.28
CA GLY A 30 -4.84 11.41 -7.53
C GLY A 30 -6.26 10.87 -7.30
N ALA A 31 -6.65 9.84 -8.07
CA ALA A 31 -7.94 9.17 -7.94
C ALA A 31 -7.91 7.95 -6.99
N ASN A 32 -6.76 7.62 -6.40
CA ASN A 32 -6.56 6.35 -5.71
C ASN A 32 -6.39 6.53 -4.20
N PRO A 33 -6.99 5.66 -3.37
CA PRO A 33 -6.74 5.67 -1.94
C PRO A 33 -5.36 5.07 -1.64
N VAL A 34 -4.59 5.77 -0.82
CA VAL A 34 -3.37 5.25 -0.18
C VAL A 34 -3.68 5.10 1.30
N HIS A 35 -3.83 3.84 1.72
CA HIS A 35 -4.21 3.46 3.06
C HIS A 35 -3.05 3.70 4.03
N GLY A 36 -3.39 4.26 5.20
CA GLY A 36 -2.52 4.22 6.37
C GLY A 36 -3.33 3.83 7.61
N ILE A 37 -2.89 4.24 8.80
CA ILE A 37 -3.48 3.77 10.06
C ILE A 37 -4.89 4.31 10.31
N GLN A 38 -5.21 5.48 9.77
CA GLN A 38 -6.54 6.06 9.86
C GLN A 38 -6.94 6.64 8.50
N PRO A 39 -8.18 6.49 8.04
CA PRO A 39 -8.62 7.18 6.85
C PRO A 39 -8.58 8.69 7.11
N SER A 40 -8.07 9.48 6.16
CA SER A 40 -8.26 10.93 6.25
C SER A 40 -9.70 11.29 5.94
N ASN A 41 -10.15 12.47 6.40
CA ASN A 41 -11.49 12.98 6.12
C ASN A 41 -11.80 13.03 4.61
N ALA A 42 -10.77 13.27 3.78
CA ALA A 42 -10.89 13.29 2.32
C ALA A 42 -11.16 11.90 1.70
N MET A 43 -10.83 10.83 2.41
CA MET A 43 -11.07 9.46 1.96
C MET A 43 -12.51 8.98 2.26
N GLY A 44 -13.26 9.66 3.13
CA GLY A 44 -14.61 9.20 3.49
C GLY A 44 -14.59 7.82 4.17
N SER A 45 -15.32 6.84 3.63
CA SER A 45 -15.47 5.49 4.20
C SER A 45 -14.40 4.48 3.76
N GLN A 46 -13.23 4.95 3.30
CA GLN A 46 -12.16 4.05 2.86
C GLN A 46 -11.49 3.35 4.05
N SER A 47 -10.90 2.20 3.75
CA SER A 47 -10.31 1.29 4.71
C SER A 47 -8.93 1.75 5.22
N THR A 48 -8.43 1.10 6.27
CA THR A 48 -7.08 1.32 6.81
C THR A 48 -6.10 0.28 6.27
N VAL A 49 -4.79 0.57 6.37
CA VAL A 49 -3.74 -0.39 6.00
C VAL A 49 -3.91 -1.69 6.80
N GLU A 50 -4.30 -1.60 8.07
CA GLU A 50 -4.53 -2.76 8.92
C GLU A 50 -5.69 -3.61 8.40
N ALA A 51 -6.85 -3.00 8.16
CA ALA A 51 -8.04 -3.73 7.72
C ALA A 51 -7.81 -4.40 6.35
N GLU A 52 -7.19 -3.69 5.41
CA GLU A 52 -6.85 -4.24 4.10
C GLU A 52 -5.81 -5.35 4.19
N THR A 53 -4.72 -5.14 4.94
CA THR A 53 -3.67 -6.16 5.11
C THR A 53 -4.22 -7.43 5.72
N LEU A 54 -5.03 -7.33 6.79
CA LEU A 54 -5.62 -8.49 7.44
C LEU A 54 -6.63 -9.21 6.53
N ARG A 55 -7.41 -8.46 5.73
CA ARG A 55 -8.36 -9.03 4.75
C ARG A 55 -7.62 -9.88 3.72
N PHE A 56 -6.70 -9.28 2.97
CA PHE A 56 -6.00 -9.99 1.89
C PHE A 56 -5.09 -11.10 2.40
N ARG A 57 -4.49 -10.93 3.60
CA ARG A 57 -3.73 -12.00 4.26
C ARG A 57 -4.60 -13.19 4.62
N LYS A 58 -5.80 -12.95 5.16
CA LYS A 58 -6.76 -14.03 5.46
C LYS A 58 -7.17 -14.78 4.19
N ASP A 59 -7.30 -14.06 3.08
CA ASP A 59 -7.66 -14.62 1.78
C ASP A 59 -6.47 -15.28 1.07
N GLY A 60 -5.26 -15.25 1.65
CA GLY A 60 -4.08 -15.97 1.16
C GLY A 60 -3.37 -15.30 -0.01
N TRP A 61 -3.53 -13.99 -0.19
CA TRP A 61 -2.93 -13.28 -1.32
C TRP A 61 -1.38 -13.20 -1.21
N PRO A 62 -0.65 -13.40 -2.32
CA PRO A 62 0.81 -13.31 -2.34
C PRO A 62 1.35 -11.97 -1.81
N GLY A 63 2.50 -12.01 -1.13
CA GLY A 63 3.18 -10.84 -0.57
C GLY A 63 2.57 -10.29 0.73
N THR A 64 1.37 -10.71 1.12
CA THR A 64 0.68 -10.12 2.29
C THR A 64 1.12 -10.68 3.64
N SER A 65 1.90 -11.76 3.68
CA SER A 65 2.42 -12.38 4.90
C SER A 65 3.30 -11.45 5.73
N ASP A 66 4.13 -10.69 5.03
CA ASP A 66 5.23 -9.86 5.54
C ASP A 66 5.24 -8.46 4.91
N GLY A 67 4.32 -8.19 3.98
CA GLY A 67 4.05 -6.87 3.42
C GLY A 67 2.81 -6.18 4.00
N LEU A 68 2.60 -4.93 3.58
CA LEU A 68 1.43 -4.12 3.91
C LEU A 68 0.62 -3.79 2.66
N VAL A 69 -0.70 -3.96 2.71
CA VAL A 69 -1.58 -3.54 1.62
C VAL A 69 -1.86 -2.05 1.74
N VAL A 70 -1.15 -1.25 0.94
CA VAL A 70 -1.19 0.22 0.99
C VAL A 70 -2.17 0.82 -0.01
N SER A 71 -2.63 0.05 -0.99
CA SER A 71 -3.68 0.44 -1.94
C SER A 71 -4.31 -0.79 -2.58
N VAL A 72 -5.35 -0.58 -3.38
CA VAL A 72 -6.01 -1.60 -4.19
C VAL A 72 -6.18 -1.03 -5.59
N ASP A 73 -5.78 -1.77 -6.62
CA ASP A 73 -5.89 -1.31 -8.00
C ASP A 73 -7.37 -1.27 -8.47
N ALA A 74 -7.60 -0.76 -9.69
CA ALA A 74 -8.95 -0.66 -10.26
C ALA A 74 -9.63 -2.02 -10.50
N ARG A 75 -8.90 -3.13 -10.43
CA ARG A 75 -9.40 -4.51 -10.61
C ARG A 75 -9.66 -5.21 -9.27
N GLY A 76 -9.27 -4.59 -8.15
CA GLY A 76 -9.41 -5.19 -6.82
C GLY A 76 -8.17 -5.94 -6.34
N ASN A 77 -7.04 -5.87 -7.06
CA ASN A 77 -5.79 -6.51 -6.65
C ASN A 77 -5.07 -5.65 -5.60
N PRO A 78 -4.51 -6.25 -4.55
CA PRO A 78 -3.77 -5.50 -3.55
C PRO A 78 -2.48 -4.94 -4.13
N VAL A 79 -2.13 -3.71 -3.73
CA VAL A 79 -0.80 -3.14 -3.91
C VAL A 79 -0.07 -3.26 -2.57
N VAL A 80 0.95 -4.11 -2.55
CA VAL A 80 1.66 -4.54 -1.35
C VAL A 80 3.02 -3.88 -1.27
N LEU A 81 3.28 -3.15 -0.17
CA LEU A 81 4.59 -2.64 0.19
C LEU A 81 5.41 -3.75 0.87
N GLY A 82 6.50 -4.15 0.20
CA GLY A 82 7.44 -5.16 0.66
C GLY A 82 8.57 -4.61 1.54
N ALA A 83 9.32 -5.51 2.17
CA ALA A 83 10.43 -5.16 3.06
C ALA A 83 11.66 -4.56 2.34
N ASP A 84 11.74 -4.75 1.03
CA ASP A 84 12.71 -4.10 0.14
C ASP A 84 12.29 -2.66 -0.24
N GLY A 85 11.12 -2.20 0.23
CA GLY A 85 10.55 -0.90 -0.09
C GLY A 85 9.81 -0.85 -1.44
N GLN A 86 9.81 -1.94 -2.21
CA GLN A 86 9.09 -2.00 -3.48
C GLN A 86 7.60 -2.23 -3.25
N LEU A 87 6.80 -1.76 -4.21
CA LEU A 87 5.38 -2.04 -4.27
C LEU A 87 5.12 -3.05 -5.38
N THR A 88 4.44 -4.13 -5.02
CA THR A 88 4.06 -5.19 -5.97
C THR A 88 2.55 -5.37 -5.99
N SER A 89 2.03 -5.89 -7.09
CA SER A 89 0.65 -6.35 -7.16
C SER A 89 0.60 -7.73 -7.81
N PHE A 90 -0.23 -8.60 -7.23
CA PHE A 90 -0.48 -9.92 -7.76
C PHE A 90 -1.75 -9.87 -8.60
N ASP A 91 -1.63 -10.19 -9.88
CA ASP A 91 -2.76 -10.28 -10.79
C ASP A 91 -3.37 -11.68 -10.71
N HIS A 92 -4.61 -11.76 -10.22
CA HIS A 92 -5.32 -13.02 -10.02
C HIS A 92 -5.70 -13.73 -11.32
N ASP A 93 -5.88 -13.00 -12.42
CA ASP A 93 -6.28 -13.57 -13.71
C ASP A 93 -5.11 -14.29 -14.38
N THR A 94 -3.89 -13.76 -14.21
CA THR A 94 -2.65 -14.29 -14.82
C THR A 94 -1.83 -15.15 -13.86
N GLY A 95 -1.99 -14.96 -12.55
CA GLY A 95 -1.15 -15.61 -11.54
C GLY A 95 0.26 -15.03 -11.43
N GLU A 96 0.49 -13.82 -11.95
CA GLU A 96 1.79 -13.16 -11.95
C GLU A 96 1.86 -12.02 -10.93
N THR A 97 3.00 -11.89 -10.25
CA THR A 97 3.33 -10.72 -9.45
C THR A 97 4.15 -9.75 -10.29
N HIS A 98 3.75 -8.48 -10.33
CA HIS A 98 4.50 -7.43 -11.01
C HIS A 98 4.88 -6.31 -10.03
N VAL A 99 6.00 -5.65 -10.32
CA VAL A 99 6.42 -4.45 -9.60
C VAL A 99 5.61 -3.27 -10.11
N VAL A 100 4.88 -2.62 -9.21
CA VAL A 100 4.11 -1.40 -9.46
C VAL A 100 5.00 -0.17 -9.33
N ALA A 101 5.88 -0.16 -8.32
CA ALA A 101 6.82 0.92 -8.09
C ALA A 101 8.06 0.42 -7.33
N ALA A 102 9.22 1.00 -7.63
CA ALA A 102 10.48 0.67 -6.94
C ALA A 102 10.56 1.22 -5.50
N SER A 103 9.72 2.21 -5.16
CA SER A 103 9.65 2.80 -3.83
C SER A 103 8.26 3.37 -3.54
N PHE A 104 7.97 3.64 -2.27
CA PHE A 104 6.73 4.30 -1.85
C PHE A 104 6.60 5.72 -2.42
N GLU A 105 7.68 6.51 -2.41
CA GLU A 105 7.69 7.83 -3.07
C GLU A 105 7.35 7.71 -4.56
N ARG A 106 7.97 6.75 -5.26
CA ARG A 106 7.72 6.54 -6.69
C ARG A 106 6.26 6.19 -6.95
N PHE A 107 5.67 5.37 -6.08
CA PHE A 107 4.25 5.04 -6.16
C PHE A 107 3.36 6.29 -6.06
N LEU A 108 3.61 7.18 -5.09
CA LEU A 108 2.85 8.43 -4.97
C LEU A 108 2.94 9.29 -6.24
N LEU A 109 4.12 9.41 -6.82
CA LEU A 109 4.34 10.16 -8.07
C LEU A 109 3.58 9.54 -9.25
N LEU A 110 3.58 8.20 -9.38
CA LEU A 110 2.81 7.51 -10.41
C LEU A 110 1.29 7.77 -10.26
N LEU A 111 0.78 7.79 -9.02
CA LEU A 111 -0.64 8.08 -8.76
C LEU A 111 -1.03 9.53 -9.12
N LEU A 112 -0.09 10.46 -9.09
CA LEU A 112 -0.27 11.85 -9.50
C LEU A 112 -0.14 12.05 -11.03
N GLY A 113 0.20 10.99 -11.78
CA GLY A 113 0.52 11.08 -13.21
C GLY A 113 1.92 11.65 -13.47
N GLU A 114 2.76 11.73 -12.45
CA GLU A 114 4.12 12.27 -12.51
C GLU A 114 5.13 11.12 -12.59
N GLY A 115 5.09 10.33 -13.67
CA GLY A 115 6.09 9.29 -13.85
C GLY A 115 5.95 8.32 -15.01
N ASP A 116 7.05 8.08 -15.73
CA ASP A 116 7.20 6.90 -16.59
C ASP A 116 7.50 5.64 -15.76
N ALA A 117 6.93 4.50 -16.15
CA ALA A 117 7.08 3.20 -15.47
C ALA A 117 8.50 2.59 -15.51
N SER A 118 9.53 3.36 -15.91
CA SER A 118 10.91 2.91 -16.03
C SER A 118 11.90 3.97 -15.52
N ALA A 119 12.52 3.72 -14.37
CA ALA A 119 13.83 4.23 -14.00
C ALA A 119 14.52 3.20 -13.11
#